data_AF-A0A7K6AWH9-F1
#
_entry.id   AF-A0A7K6AWH9-F1
#
_cell.length_a   1.000
_cell.length_b   1.000
_cell.length_c   1.000
_cell.angle_alpha   90.00
_cell.angle_beta   90.00
_cell.angle_gamma   90.00
#
_symmetry.space_group_name_H-M   'P 1'
#
loop_
_entity.id
_entity.type
_entity.pdbx_description
1 polymer ?
#
loop_
_entity_poly.entity_id
_entity_poly.type
_entity_poly.pdbx_seq_one_letter_code
_entity_poly.pdbx_strand_id
1 'polypeptide(L)'
;MKLLLVAALTLLSVAHGEEGARLLASKSLLNRYAVEGKDLTLQYNLYNVGSSAALDVELSDDSFPPEDFGIVSGMLNVKWDRIAPASNVSHTVVLRPLKAGYFNFTSATITYLAQEGGQVVLDWAAFGVMTLPSIGVPLLLWYSSKRKYDSPRGKKN
;
A
#
# COMPACT_ATOMS: atom_id res chain seq x y z
N MET A 1 -6.97 13.64 38.79
CA MET A 1 -6.66 12.39 38.06
C MET A 1 -7.42 12.22 36.75
N LYS A 2 -8.72 12.53 36.65
CA LYS A 2 -9.49 12.36 35.40
C LYS A 2 -9.04 13.27 34.23
N LEU A 3 -8.64 14.51 34.51
CA LEU A 3 -8.16 15.47 33.49
C LEU A 3 -6.79 15.13 32.90
N LEU A 4 -5.88 14.57 33.70
CA LEU A 4 -4.56 14.10 33.23
C LEU A 4 -4.69 12.88 32.30
N LEU A 5 -5.67 12.01 32.56
CA LEU A 5 -5.97 10.84 31.75
C LEU A 5 -6.53 11.22 30.37
N VAL A 6 -7.37 12.26 30.29
CA VAL A 6 -7.92 12.76 29.02
C VAL A 6 -6.82 13.46 28.20
N ALA A 7 -5.96 14.27 28.84
CA ALA A 7 -4.85 14.93 28.17
C ALA A 7 -3.79 13.94 27.63
N ALA A 8 -3.51 12.86 28.37
CA ALA A 8 -2.62 11.80 27.91
C ALA A 8 -3.20 11.05 26.69
N LEU A 9 -4.51 10.81 26.67
CA LEU A 9 -5.19 10.15 25.56
C LEU A 9 -5.21 11.01 24.28
N THR A 10 -5.33 12.34 24.41
CA THR A 10 -5.26 13.26 23.27
C THR A 10 -3.85 13.37 22.67
N LEU A 11 -2.79 13.26 23.50
CA LEU A 11 -1.40 13.30 23.03
C LEU A 11 -0.99 12.03 22.27
N LEU A 12 -1.55 10.87 22.62
CA LEU A 12 -1.33 9.60 21.90
C LEU A 12 -1.93 9.59 20.49
N SER A 13 -3.02 10.35 20.26
CA SER A 13 -3.69 10.40 18.95
C SER A 13 -2.88 11.15 17.87
N VAL A 14 -2.05 12.12 18.27
CA VAL A 14 -1.31 13.00 17.34
C VAL A 14 -0.02 12.33 16.82
N ALA A 15 0.40 11.20 17.39
CA ALA A 15 1.65 10.53 17.03
C ALA A 15 1.51 9.49 15.90
N HIS A 16 0.32 9.27 15.34
CA HIS A 16 0.16 8.47 14.13
C HIS A 16 0.62 9.28 12.90
N GLY A 17 1.94 9.40 12.75
CA GLY A 17 2.51 9.63 11.43
C GLY A 17 2.01 8.51 10.51
N GLU A 18 1.60 8.86 9.30
CA GLU A 18 1.21 7.90 8.27
C GLU A 18 2.43 7.03 7.92
N GLU A 19 2.62 5.96 8.68
CA GLU A 19 3.64 4.93 8.49
C GLU A 19 3.29 4.12 7.25
N GLY A 20 4.23 4.04 6.32
CA GLY A 20 3.99 3.40 5.03
C GLY A 20 5.00 3.83 3.99
N ALA A 21 5.11 3.02 2.94
CA ALA A 21 5.92 3.33 1.80
C ALA A 21 5.24 4.44 0.99
N ARG A 22 6.04 5.34 0.43
CA ARG A 22 5.55 6.39 -0.45
C ARG A 22 6.50 6.48 -1.62
N LEU A 23 5.99 6.15 -2.80
CA LEU A 23 6.78 6.22 -4.02
C LEU A 23 6.58 7.57 -4.70
N LEU A 24 7.69 8.27 -4.93
CA LEU A 24 7.78 9.33 -5.92
C LEU A 24 8.34 8.74 -7.19
N ALA A 25 7.76 9.14 -8.32
CA ALA A 25 8.21 8.68 -9.61
C ALA A 25 8.46 9.86 -10.55
N SER A 26 9.46 9.71 -11.39
CA SER A 26 9.75 10.64 -12.47
C SER A 26 9.99 9.85 -13.75
N LYS A 27 9.35 10.29 -14.83
CA LYS A 27 9.58 9.80 -16.19
C LYS A 27 10.31 10.89 -16.96
N SER A 28 11.40 10.54 -17.62
CA SER A 28 12.20 11.47 -18.39
C SER A 28 12.55 10.89 -19.76
N LEU A 29 12.43 11.72 -20.79
CA LEU A 29 12.90 11.40 -22.13
C LEU A 29 14.32 11.92 -22.27
N LEU A 30 15.28 11.02 -22.48
CA LEU A 30 16.70 11.39 -22.55
C LEU A 30 17.08 11.96 -23.92
N ASN A 31 16.28 11.70 -24.94
CA ASN A 31 16.48 12.22 -26.28
C ASN A 31 15.93 13.64 -26.41
N ARG A 32 16.69 14.52 -27.08
CA ARG A 32 16.24 15.88 -27.43
C ARG A 32 15.15 15.91 -28.50
N TYR A 33 15.16 14.92 -29.39
CA TYR A 33 14.21 14.80 -30.49
C TYR A 33 13.71 13.36 -30.58
N ALA A 34 12.40 13.20 -30.74
CA ALA A 34 11.79 11.95 -31.14
C ALA A 34 11.73 11.93 -32.67
N VAL A 35 12.39 10.93 -33.28
CA VAL A 35 12.48 10.80 -34.74
C VAL A 35 12.05 9.40 -35.12
N GLU A 36 11.25 9.30 -36.17
CA GLU A 36 10.83 8.02 -36.76
C GLU A 36 12.06 7.18 -37.15
N GLY A 37 12.01 5.88 -36.84
CA GLY A 37 13.07 4.92 -37.11
C GLY A 37 14.34 5.10 -36.27
N LYS A 38 14.37 6.05 -35.32
CA LYS A 38 15.51 6.28 -34.43
C LYS A 38 15.19 5.90 -32.99
N ASP A 39 16.25 5.57 -32.26
CA ASP A 39 16.11 5.12 -30.88
C ASP A 39 15.71 6.28 -29.97
N LEU A 40 14.68 6.02 -29.18
CA LEU A 40 14.05 6.89 -28.21
C LEU A 40 14.19 6.25 -26.83
N THR A 41 14.89 6.92 -25.92
CA THR A 41 15.24 6.39 -24.61
C THR A 41 14.42 7.08 -23.53
N LEU A 42 13.64 6.27 -22.82
CA LEU A 42 12.85 6.67 -21.66
C LEU A 42 13.50 6.14 -20.40
N GLN A 43 13.62 7.01 -19.40
CA GLN A 43 14.11 6.64 -18.08
C GLN A 43 13.03 6.92 -17.03
N TYR A 44 12.69 5.88 -16.29
CA TYR A 44 11.79 5.89 -15.15
C TYR A 44 12.64 5.80 -13.88
N ASN A 45 12.45 6.74 -12.97
CA ASN A 45 13.10 6.70 -11.66
C ASN A 45 12.02 6.68 -10.59
N LEU A 46 12.10 5.70 -9.70
CA LEU A 46 11.21 5.54 -8.56
C LEU A 46 12.03 5.72 -7.27
N TYR A 47 11.52 6.52 -6.35
CA TYR A 47 12.14 6.85 -5.08
C TYR A 47 11.16 6.55 -3.96
N ASN A 48 11.56 5.70 -3.02
CA ASN A 48 10.77 5.48 -1.81
C ASN A 48 11.15 6.52 -0.75
N VAL A 49 10.26 7.49 -0.56
CA VAL A 49 10.40 8.55 0.46
C VAL A 49 9.60 8.23 1.73
N GLY A 50 8.97 7.06 1.79
CA GLY A 50 8.24 6.57 2.95
C GLY A 50 9.16 5.98 4.03
N SER A 51 8.56 5.67 5.17
CA SER A 51 9.26 5.07 6.32
C SER A 51 9.37 3.54 6.25
N SER A 52 8.61 2.88 5.38
CA SER A 52 8.64 1.42 5.17
C SER A 52 8.98 1.05 3.72
N ALA A 53 9.28 -0.23 3.49
CA ALA A 53 9.54 -0.74 2.16
C ALA A 53 8.25 -0.81 1.33
N ALA A 54 8.31 -0.37 0.06
CA ALA A 54 7.24 -0.59 -0.90
C ALA A 54 7.36 -2.03 -1.43
N LEU A 55 6.24 -2.75 -1.47
CA LEU A 55 6.19 -4.16 -1.89
C LEU A 55 5.38 -4.30 -3.16
N ASP A 56 5.65 -5.36 -3.93
CA ASP A 56 4.94 -5.68 -5.18
C ASP A 56 4.81 -4.45 -6.09
N VAL A 57 5.91 -3.74 -6.29
CA VAL A 57 5.92 -2.51 -7.09
C VAL A 57 5.87 -2.89 -8.56
N GLU A 58 4.83 -2.47 -9.27
CA GLU A 58 4.66 -2.69 -10.70
C GLU A 58 4.58 -1.35 -11.42
N LEU A 59 5.43 -1.19 -12.44
CA LEU A 59 5.40 -0.08 -13.37
C LEU A 59 4.78 -0.59 -14.67
N SER A 60 3.75 0.09 -15.18
CA SER A 60 3.16 -0.17 -16.49
C SER A 60 3.01 1.13 -17.27
N ASP A 61 3.34 1.09 -18.55
CA ASP A 61 3.21 2.23 -19.46
C ASP A 61 2.59 1.81 -20.79
N ASP A 62 1.28 2.04 -20.90
CA ASP A 62 0.47 1.63 -22.04
C ASP A 62 0.44 2.68 -23.16
N SER A 63 1.27 3.73 -23.05
CA SER A 63 1.31 4.85 -24.00
C SER A 63 1.99 4.51 -25.33
N PHE A 64 2.60 3.34 -25.44
CA PHE A 64 3.45 2.93 -26.57
C PHE A 64 2.95 1.63 -27.21
N PRO A 65 1.95 1.71 -28.08
CA PRO A 65 1.41 0.54 -28.73
C PRO A 65 2.43 -0.04 -29.74
N PRO A 66 2.51 -1.37 -29.88
CA PRO A 66 3.54 -2.04 -30.68
C PRO A 66 3.44 -1.76 -32.19
N GLU A 67 2.27 -1.35 -32.69
CA GLU A 67 2.07 -0.93 -34.09
C GLU A 67 2.78 0.38 -34.45
N ASP A 68 3.02 1.24 -33.45
CA ASP A 68 3.63 2.56 -33.63
C ASP A 68 5.01 2.65 -32.98
N PHE A 69 5.36 1.74 -32.07
CA PHE A 69 6.65 1.69 -31.38
C PHE A 69 7.23 0.27 -31.33
N GLY A 70 8.44 0.11 -31.84
CA GLY A 70 9.22 -1.11 -31.63
C GLY A 70 10.00 -1.04 -30.32
N ILE A 71 9.90 -2.07 -29.47
CA ILE A 71 10.75 -2.17 -28.27
C ILE A 71 12.13 -2.70 -28.71
N VAL A 72 13.17 -1.89 -28.52
CA VAL A 72 14.56 -2.28 -28.82
C VAL A 72 15.22 -2.90 -27.59
N SER A 73 14.95 -2.34 -26.41
CA SER A 73 15.51 -2.82 -25.15
C SER A 73 14.65 -2.42 -23.95
N GLY A 74 14.68 -3.24 -22.90
CA GLY A 74 13.87 -3.04 -21.70
C GLY A 74 12.43 -3.54 -21.87
N MET A 75 11.59 -3.20 -20.90
CA MET A 75 10.20 -3.63 -20.82
C MET A 75 9.33 -2.46 -20.34
N LEU A 76 8.14 -2.29 -20.92
CA LEU A 76 7.18 -1.25 -20.51
C LEU A 76 6.34 -1.67 -19.30
N ASN A 77 6.29 -2.96 -19.01
CA ASN A 77 5.77 -3.50 -17.77
C ASN A 77 6.91 -4.19 -17.00
N VAL A 78 7.18 -3.75 -15.78
CA VAL A 78 8.22 -4.31 -14.90
C VAL A 78 7.70 -4.37 -13.48
N LYS A 79 8.04 -5.47 -12.80
CA LYS A 79 7.75 -5.68 -11.39
C LYS A 79 9.04 -5.77 -10.57
N TRP A 80 9.02 -5.14 -9.40
CA TRP A 80 10.02 -5.28 -8.34
C TRP A 80 9.33 -5.79 -7.07
N ASP A 81 9.90 -6.84 -6.48
CA ASP A 81 9.35 -7.42 -5.26
C ASP A 81 9.36 -6.43 -4.10
N ARG A 82 10.43 -5.62 -4.00
CA ARG A 82 10.62 -4.68 -2.89
C ARG A 82 11.52 -3.51 -3.23
N ILE A 83 11.14 -2.33 -2.77
CA ILE A 83 11.97 -1.11 -2.74
C ILE A 83 12.11 -0.64 -1.30
N ALA A 84 13.35 -0.65 -0.79
CA ALA A 84 13.66 -0.27 0.59
C ALA A 84 13.32 1.21 0.87
N PRO A 85 13.05 1.60 2.13
CA PRO A 85 12.87 3.01 2.48
C PRO A 85 14.14 3.81 2.17
N ALA A 86 13.95 5.06 1.74
CA ALA A 86 15.03 5.96 1.30
C ALA A 86 15.93 5.41 0.17
N SER A 87 15.44 4.42 -0.59
CA SER A 87 16.13 3.86 -1.75
C SER A 87 15.43 4.21 -3.07
N ASN A 88 16.18 4.07 -4.16
CA ASN A 88 15.68 4.32 -5.51
C ASN A 88 15.95 3.16 -6.46
N VAL A 89 15.10 3.05 -7.47
CA VAL A 89 15.27 2.15 -8.61
C VAL A 89 15.11 2.96 -9.88
N SER A 90 15.99 2.69 -10.85
CA SER A 90 15.96 3.31 -12.16
C SER A 90 15.76 2.23 -13.21
N HIS A 91 14.79 2.44 -14.10
CA HIS A 91 14.49 1.56 -15.21
C HIS A 91 14.55 2.32 -16.52
N THR A 92 15.20 1.74 -17.52
CA THR A 92 15.39 2.39 -18.83
C THR A 92 14.80 1.51 -19.92
N VAL A 93 14.04 2.14 -20.80
CA VAL A 93 13.43 1.49 -21.97
C VAL A 93 13.88 2.23 -23.22
N VAL A 94 14.33 1.47 -24.22
CA VAL A 94 14.67 2.00 -25.53
C VAL A 94 13.60 1.54 -26.51
N LEU A 95 12.89 2.51 -27.06
CA LEU A 95 11.85 2.34 -28.06
C LEU A 95 12.34 2.88 -29.41
N ARG A 96 11.70 2.46 -30.48
CA ARG A 96 11.89 3.00 -31.82
C ARG A 96 10.53 3.38 -32.40
N PRO A 97 10.20 4.68 -32.53
CA PRO A 97 8.97 5.11 -33.17
C PRO A 97 8.94 4.66 -34.62
N LEU A 98 7.87 4.02 -35.06
CA LEU A 98 7.69 3.48 -36.40
C LEU A 98 6.84 4.40 -37.29
N LYS A 99 6.07 5.32 -36.68
CA LYS A 99 5.27 6.31 -37.39
C LYS A 99 5.47 7.70 -36.79
N ALA A 100 5.56 8.72 -37.63
CA ALA A 100 5.47 10.10 -37.19
C ALA A 100 4.04 10.43 -36.70
N GLY A 101 3.94 11.09 -35.55
CA GLY A 101 2.65 11.46 -34.97
C GLY A 101 2.79 12.18 -33.63
N TYR A 102 1.65 12.58 -33.07
CA TYR A 102 1.57 13.12 -31.71
C TYR A 102 1.31 11.97 -30.74
N PHE A 103 2.27 11.73 -29.85
CA PHE A 103 2.18 10.67 -28.84
C PHE A 103 2.37 11.25 -27.44
N ASN A 104 1.69 10.63 -26.46
CA ASN A 104 1.77 11.04 -25.07
C ASN A 104 2.93 10.32 -24.37
N PHE A 105 3.97 11.07 -24.01
CA PHE A 105 5.12 10.55 -23.26
C PHE A 105 5.05 10.90 -21.77
N THR A 106 3.97 11.53 -21.31
CA THR A 106 3.92 12.29 -20.05
C THR A 106 3.67 11.43 -18.81
N SER A 107 2.91 10.34 -18.92
CA SER A 107 2.49 9.52 -17.78
C SER A 107 2.93 8.07 -17.90
N ALA A 108 2.98 7.40 -16.75
CA ALA A 108 3.05 5.96 -16.57
C ALA A 108 2.36 5.61 -15.25
N THR A 109 1.90 4.38 -15.11
CA THR A 109 1.16 3.91 -13.93
C THR A 109 2.08 3.11 -13.04
N ILE A 110 2.03 3.38 -11.73
CA ILE A 110 2.77 2.61 -10.72
C ILE A 110 1.79 2.13 -9.67
N THR A 111 1.79 0.83 -9.43
CA THR A 111 1.02 0.16 -8.39
C THR A 111 1.99 -0.43 -7.37
N TYR A 112 1.66 -0.35 -6.08
CA TYR A 112 2.48 -0.88 -5.00
C TYR A 112 1.67 -1.07 -3.72
N LEU A 113 2.20 -1.90 -2.83
CA LEU A 113 1.69 -2.06 -1.46
C LEU A 113 2.55 -1.24 -0.49
N ALA A 114 1.90 -0.34 0.25
CA ALA A 114 2.58 0.58 1.15
C ALA A 114 3.08 -0.08 2.45
N GLN A 115 2.43 -1.15 2.90
CA GLN A 115 2.80 -1.88 4.12
C GLN A 115 2.27 -3.30 4.04
N GLU A 116 3.01 -4.24 4.63
CA GLU A 116 2.70 -5.68 4.71
C GLU A 116 1.48 -6.01 5.61
N GLY A 117 0.65 -5.03 5.97
CA GLY A 117 -0.35 -5.15 7.04
C GLY A 117 -1.64 -4.34 6.89
N GLY A 118 -1.85 -3.61 5.79
CA GLY A 118 -3.07 -2.80 5.63
C GLY A 118 -4.37 -3.63 5.67
N GLN A 119 -4.32 -4.87 5.18
CA GLN A 119 -5.43 -5.83 5.28
C GLN A 119 -5.52 -6.52 6.65
N VAL A 120 -4.40 -6.62 7.37
CA VAL A 120 -4.28 -7.38 8.63
C VAL A 120 -5.21 -6.83 9.71
N VAL A 121 -5.47 -5.51 9.75
CA VAL A 121 -6.41 -4.91 10.71
C VAL A 121 -7.86 -5.36 10.47
N LEU A 122 -8.28 -5.45 9.21
CA LEU A 122 -9.61 -5.96 8.85
C LEU A 122 -9.73 -7.46 9.16
N ASP A 123 -8.67 -8.22 8.95
CA ASP A 123 -8.61 -9.65 9.27
C ASP A 123 -8.71 -9.90 10.78
N TRP A 124 -7.99 -9.14 11.60
CA TRP A 124 -8.11 -9.21 13.06
C TRP A 124 -9.49 -8.78 13.56
N ALA A 125 -10.09 -7.76 12.96
CA ALA A 125 -11.45 -7.34 13.29
C ALA A 125 -12.48 -8.43 12.95
N ALA A 126 -12.37 -9.05 11.77
CA ALA A 126 -13.20 -10.18 11.36
C ALA A 126 -13.03 -11.38 12.30
N PHE A 127 -11.80 -11.72 12.66
CA PHE A 127 -11.51 -12.76 13.64
C PHE A 127 -12.13 -12.48 15.01
N GLY A 128 -12.07 -11.23 15.49
CA GLY A 128 -12.74 -10.80 16.71
C GLY A 128 -14.26 -11.01 16.64
N VAL A 129 -14.90 -10.57 15.55
CA VAL A 129 -16.36 -10.71 15.35
C VAL A 129 -16.78 -12.18 15.28
N MET A 130 -15.99 -13.04 14.62
CA MET A 130 -16.32 -14.45 14.46
C MET A 130 -16.11 -15.27 15.73
N THR A 131 -15.15 -14.90 16.59
CA THR A 131 -14.85 -15.65 17.83
C THR A 131 -15.68 -15.17 19.02
N LEU A 132 -16.24 -13.95 18.96
CA LEU A 132 -17.09 -13.37 20.00
C LEU A 132 -18.33 -14.21 20.36
N PRO A 133 -19.07 -14.86 19.45
CA PRO A 133 -20.20 -15.72 19.82
C PRO A 133 -19.77 -16.96 20.62
N SER A 134 -18.66 -17.59 20.23
CA SER A 134 -18.18 -18.83 20.86
C SER A 134 -17.61 -18.61 22.25
N ILE A 135 -17.10 -17.41 22.56
CA ILE A 135 -16.63 -17.03 23.90
C ILE A 135 -17.75 -16.33 24.70
N GLY A 136 -18.51 -15.46 24.04
CA GLY A 136 -19.54 -14.63 24.66
C GLY A 136 -20.77 -15.40 25.10
N VAL A 137 -21.26 -16.36 24.31
CA VAL A 137 -22.45 -17.16 24.66
C VAL A 137 -22.20 -18.01 25.92
N PRO A 138 -21.10 -18.79 26.03
CA PRO A 138 -20.79 -19.52 27.25
C PRO A 138 -20.60 -18.61 28.48
N LEU A 139 -19.94 -17.45 28.33
CA LEU A 139 -19.75 -16.50 29.43
C LEU A 139 -21.06 -15.86 29.91
N LEU A 140 -21.98 -15.52 29.00
CA LEU A 140 -23.31 -15.00 29.33
C LEU A 140 -24.16 -16.04 30.07
N LEU A 141 -24.12 -17.30 29.62
CA LEU A 141 -24.79 -18.40 30.29
C LEU A 141 -24.19 -18.65 31.68
N TRP A 142 -22.87 -18.60 31.82
CA TRP A 142 -22.20 -18.74 33.11
C TRP A 142 -22.55 -17.57 34.06
N TYR A 143 -22.50 -16.33 33.58
CA TYR A 143 -22.81 -15.14 34.37
C TYR A 143 -24.26 -15.13 34.86
N SER A 144 -25.21 -15.45 33.97
CA SER A 144 -26.63 -15.54 34.34
C SER A 144 -26.89 -16.68 35.35
N SER A 145 -26.19 -17.80 35.23
CA SER A 145 -26.25 -18.90 36.19
C SER A 145 -25.71 -18.49 37.56
N LYS A 146 -24.52 -17.90 37.62
CA LYS A 146 -23.89 -17.49 38.89
C LYS A 146 -24.76 -16.50 39.67
N ARG A 147 -25.35 -15.51 38.98
CA ARG A 147 -26.28 -14.55 39.60
C ARG A 147 -27.50 -15.21 40.23
N LYS A 148 -27.94 -16.36 39.73
CA LYS A 148 -29.14 -17.06 40.20
C LYS A 148 -28.87 -17.91 41.45
N TYR A 149 -27.67 -18.47 41.58
CA TYR A 149 -27.34 -19.41 42.65
C TYR A 149 -26.55 -18.80 43.82
N ASP A 150 -25.86 -17.67 43.63
CA ASP A 150 -25.10 -16.99 44.70
C ASP A 150 -25.95 -16.03 45.55
N SER A 151 -27.29 -16.11 45.49
CA SER A 151 -28.15 -15.31 46.38
C SER A 151 -27.97 -15.79 47.83
N PRO A 152 -27.45 -14.96 48.77
CA PRO A 152 -27.21 -15.42 50.13
C PRO A 152 -28.55 -15.80 50.78
N ARG A 153 -28.70 -17.07 51.18
CA ARG A 153 -29.87 -17.53 51.95
C ARG A 153 -29.95 -16.69 53.23
N GLY A 154 -30.98 -15.86 53.33
CA GLY A 154 -31.28 -15.12 54.55
C GLY A 154 -31.42 -16.10 55.72
N LYS A 155 -30.58 -15.93 56.74
CA LYS A 155 -30.70 -16.67 58.01
C LYS A 155 -32.08 -16.40 58.58
N LYS A 156 -32.90 -17.44 58.67
CA LYS A 156 -34.17 -17.40 59.40
C LYS A 156 -33.81 -17.50 60.89
N ASN A 157 -34.05 -16.42 61.62
CA ASN A 157 -34.03 -16.40 63.09
C ASN A 157 -35.25 -17.15 63.64
#